data_AF-A0A817QFQ7-F1
#
_entry.id   AF-A0A817QFQ7-F1
#
_cell.length_a   1.000
_cell.length_b   1.000
_cell.length_c   1.000
_cell.angle_alpha   90.00
_cell.angle_beta   90.00
_cell.angle_gamma   90.00
#
_symmetry.space_group_name_H-M   'P 1'
#
loop_
_entity.id
_entity.type
_entity.pdbx_description
1 polymer ?
#
loop_
_entity_poly.entity_id
_entity_poly.type
_entity_poly.pdbx_seq_one_letter_code
_entity_poly.pdbx_strand_id
1 'polypeptide(L)'
;MLLRKENIHTDENFNKEIKESIDKHSTSEPITDIYKQYIEIKFVQDAEDFYRQQKILCLESNSIMEDLTQISKNFDEEINFVKLFLPKFKSTFQMLINKLEEIFLPDHNVNLIKDKMETIVSAENSQEIRHLCELVRQIPKIKRELTQLIENHIYQFGINTIEKISETAINDPNLYIETIFDIYERFVKLFCTEPSFNIALDKACCKFINNNAVTEKSGTTTKSAELLARYCDALLKKANKTMEDKNFEEKFNKIMIVFTYIEDKDVYERFYGKILSRRLVNQLSASDDYEKLMISKLKETCSFQYTSKFERMVQDIDVSKNLMDEYQIYCINKDLKSIVDFSAMVLSSNSWPFSPLPNVILPIELQEAFDNFKDFYTHHHCGRKLILLYQYSKGELQICFTKQKYTLQVSTYEMIVLLLFNEKLN
;
A
#
# COMPACT_ATOMS: atom_id res chain seq x y z
N MET A 1 50.75 -3.92 14.44
CA MET A 1 49.77 -5.02 14.64
C MET A 1 50.12 -5.98 15.78
N LEU A 2 51.37 -6.37 16.01
CA LEU A 2 51.72 -7.23 17.16
C LEU A 2 51.42 -6.57 18.52
N LEU A 3 51.65 -5.26 18.67
CA LEU A 3 51.20 -4.47 19.84
C LEU A 3 49.67 -4.28 19.93
N ARG A 4 48.92 -4.64 18.87
CA ARG A 4 47.47 -4.40 18.70
C ARG A 4 46.61 -5.46 19.41
N LYS A 5 47.15 -6.64 19.73
CA LYS A 5 46.41 -7.67 20.48
C LYS A 5 46.96 -7.99 21.87
N GLU A 6 48.18 -7.56 22.19
CA GLU A 6 48.71 -7.71 23.56
C GLU A 6 48.27 -6.57 24.51
N ASN A 7 47.96 -5.35 24.00
CA ASN A 7 47.79 -4.17 24.86
C ASN A 7 46.50 -3.33 24.66
N ILE A 8 45.57 -3.71 23.78
CA ILE A 8 44.34 -2.91 23.58
C ILE A 8 43.32 -3.10 24.71
N HIS A 9 43.45 -4.13 25.54
CA HIS A 9 42.49 -4.40 26.61
C HIS A 9 42.73 -3.66 27.93
N THR A 10 43.79 -2.87 28.11
CA THR A 10 44.16 -2.44 29.47
C THR A 10 44.59 -0.99 29.69
N ASP A 11 44.77 -0.14 28.67
CA ASP A 11 45.24 1.24 28.91
C ASP A 11 44.42 2.34 28.20
N GLU A 12 43.43 2.88 28.91
CA GLU A 12 42.57 3.97 28.45
C GLU A 12 43.37 5.26 28.14
N ASN A 13 44.51 5.48 28.81
CA ASN A 13 45.35 6.66 28.58
C ASN A 13 46.10 6.59 27.25
N PHE A 14 46.63 5.41 26.91
CA PHE A 14 47.32 5.19 25.63
C PHE A 14 46.38 5.39 24.42
N ASN A 15 45.16 4.87 24.53
CA ASN A 15 44.13 5.04 23.49
C ASN A 15 43.69 6.51 23.33
N LYS A 16 43.68 7.28 24.42
CA LYS A 16 43.35 8.71 24.41
C LYS A 16 44.45 9.56 23.75
N GLU A 17 45.72 9.29 24.05
CA GLU A 17 46.86 10.02 23.46
C GLU A 17 46.99 9.80 21.95
N ILE A 18 46.77 8.58 21.47
CA ILE A 18 46.75 8.28 20.02
C ILE A 18 45.59 9.02 19.34
N LYS A 19 44.40 9.00 19.93
CA LYS A 19 43.23 9.68 19.37
C LYS A 19 43.41 11.19 19.31
N GLU A 20 43.93 11.81 20.38
CA GLU A 20 44.25 13.24 20.42
C GLU A 20 45.35 13.63 19.42
N SER A 21 46.34 12.76 19.20
CA SER A 21 47.41 12.99 18.21
C SER A 21 46.88 12.90 16.77
N ILE A 22 46.03 11.92 16.46
CA ILE A 22 45.40 11.79 15.14
C ILE A 22 44.47 12.98 14.88
N ASP A 23 43.67 13.40 15.87
CA ASP A 23 42.74 14.53 15.71
C ASP A 23 43.45 15.88 15.57
N LYS A 24 44.56 16.11 16.28
CA LYS A 24 45.38 17.33 16.16
C LYS A 24 46.04 17.50 14.78
N HIS A 25 46.34 16.41 14.09
CA HIS A 25 47.10 16.44 12.83
C HIS A 25 46.27 16.12 11.58
N SER A 26 45.01 15.71 11.71
CA SER A 26 44.18 15.24 10.59
C SER A 26 43.36 16.33 9.86
N THR A 27 43.63 17.62 10.07
CA THR A 27 42.86 18.73 9.48
C THR A 27 43.44 19.34 8.20
N SER A 28 44.67 18.98 7.79
CA SER A 28 45.25 19.46 6.52
C SER A 28 45.17 18.39 5.42
N GLU A 29 44.67 18.75 4.22
CA GLU A 29 44.69 17.92 3.00
C GLU A 29 46.02 17.15 2.77
N PRO A 30 47.22 17.76 2.91
CA PRO A 30 48.49 17.04 2.72
C PRO A 30 48.71 15.84 3.63
N ILE A 31 48.17 15.85 4.85
CA ILE A 31 48.31 14.74 5.80
C ILE A 31 47.39 13.56 5.42
N THR A 32 46.28 13.85 4.74
CA THR A 32 45.38 12.81 4.22
C THR A 32 46.06 12.02 3.11
N ASP A 33 46.78 12.70 2.22
CA ASP A 33 47.48 12.04 1.11
C ASP A 33 48.70 11.24 1.58
N ILE A 34 49.44 11.76 2.57
CA ILE A 34 50.55 11.02 3.20
C ILE A 34 50.04 9.75 3.90
N TYR A 35 48.93 9.84 4.64
CA TYR A 35 48.33 8.67 5.29
C TYR A 35 47.93 7.61 4.26
N LYS A 36 47.23 8.00 3.18
CA LYS A 36 46.80 7.09 2.11
C LYS A 36 48.00 6.42 1.42
N GLN A 37 49.05 7.17 1.12
CA GLN A 37 50.22 6.65 0.41
C GLN A 37 51.09 5.71 1.24
N TYR A 38 51.33 6.03 2.52
CA TYR A 38 52.37 5.36 3.31
C TYR A 38 51.83 4.47 4.44
N ILE A 39 50.63 4.74 4.95
CA ILE A 39 50.10 4.08 6.15
C ILE A 39 48.91 3.18 5.81
N GLU A 40 47.94 3.67 5.03
CA GLU A 40 46.70 2.96 4.73
C GLU A 40 46.95 1.62 4.04
N ILE A 41 47.78 1.60 2.99
CA ILE A 41 48.11 0.38 2.23
C ILE A 41 48.77 -0.66 3.14
N LYS A 42 49.77 -0.23 3.93
CA LYS A 42 50.52 -1.13 4.81
C LYS A 42 49.66 -1.64 5.96
N PHE A 43 48.80 -0.79 6.51
CA PHE A 43 47.84 -1.16 7.53
C PHE A 43 46.85 -2.23 7.04
N VAL A 44 46.30 -2.05 5.83
CA VAL A 44 45.38 -3.04 5.23
C VAL A 44 46.10 -4.35 4.91
N GLN A 45 47.36 -4.30 4.44
CA GLN A 45 48.17 -5.50 4.20
C GLN A 45 48.48 -6.28 5.49
N ASP A 46 48.91 -5.60 6.55
CA ASP A 46 49.17 -6.25 7.85
C ASP A 46 47.88 -6.91 8.40
N ALA A 47 46.72 -6.29 8.17
CA ALA A 47 45.42 -6.83 8.56
C ALA A 47 45.09 -8.10 7.77
N GLU A 48 45.32 -8.03 6.45
CA GLU A 48 45.12 -9.14 5.53
C GLU A 48 45.94 -10.37 5.96
N ASP A 49 47.24 -10.18 6.20
CA ASP A 49 48.14 -11.26 6.61
C ASP A 49 47.74 -11.89 7.95
N PHE A 50 47.36 -11.06 8.93
CA PHE A 50 46.89 -11.53 10.23
C PHE A 50 45.65 -12.42 10.11
N TYR A 51 44.63 -11.97 9.36
CA TYR A 51 43.39 -12.73 9.21
C TYR A 51 43.52 -13.93 8.29
N ARG A 52 44.43 -13.92 7.30
CA ARG A 52 44.78 -15.11 6.51
C ARG A 52 45.33 -16.23 7.38
N GLN A 53 46.14 -15.91 8.39
CA GLN A 53 46.64 -16.90 9.34
C GLN A 53 45.55 -17.41 10.28
N GLN A 54 44.64 -16.53 10.76
CA GLN A 54 43.51 -16.93 11.61
C GLN A 54 42.43 -17.75 10.88
N LYS A 55 42.24 -17.53 9.57
CA LYS A 55 41.24 -18.24 8.76
C LYS A 55 41.34 -19.77 8.87
N ILE A 56 42.55 -20.29 9.07
CA ILE A 56 42.82 -21.73 9.23
C ILE A 56 42.08 -22.30 10.46
N LEU A 57 41.72 -21.48 11.45
CA LEU A 57 41.08 -21.90 12.69
C LEU A 57 39.55 -21.69 12.71
N CYS A 58 38.95 -21.03 11.71
CA CYS A 58 37.56 -20.52 11.80
C CYS A 58 36.51 -21.29 10.98
N LEU A 59 36.87 -22.31 10.18
CA LEU A 59 35.94 -23.00 9.25
C LEU A 59 35.87 -24.52 9.48
N GLU A 60 36.04 -24.96 10.73
CA GLU A 60 35.98 -26.38 11.10
C GLU A 60 34.69 -26.77 11.85
N SER A 61 33.80 -25.80 12.13
CA SER A 61 32.60 -26.05 12.93
C SER A 61 31.47 -26.65 12.09
N ASN A 62 30.63 -27.49 12.70
CA ASN A 62 29.47 -28.08 12.01
C ASN A 62 28.28 -27.10 11.86
N SER A 63 28.32 -25.94 12.54
CA SER A 63 27.19 -25.00 12.67
C SER A 63 27.48 -23.65 12.03
N ILE A 64 26.61 -23.22 11.10
CA ILE A 64 26.74 -21.91 10.45
C ILE A 64 26.67 -20.74 11.41
N MET A 65 25.86 -20.87 12.46
CA MET A 65 25.68 -19.78 13.41
C MET A 65 26.98 -19.53 14.18
N GLU A 66 27.78 -20.57 14.43
CA GLU A 66 29.10 -20.45 15.06
C GLU A 66 30.10 -19.80 14.10
N ASP A 67 30.14 -20.26 12.83
CA ASP A 67 30.98 -19.66 11.79
C ASP A 67 30.66 -18.17 11.59
N LEU A 68 29.37 -17.82 11.44
CA LEU A 68 28.92 -16.44 11.27
C LEU A 68 29.14 -15.58 12.52
N THR A 69 29.05 -16.16 13.73
CA THR A 69 29.36 -15.46 14.97
C THR A 69 30.83 -15.06 15.01
N GLN A 70 31.72 -15.99 14.65
CA GLN A 70 33.15 -15.72 14.64
C GLN A 70 33.54 -14.71 13.55
N ILE A 71 32.95 -14.83 12.36
CA ILE A 71 33.17 -13.87 11.27
C ILE A 71 32.63 -12.49 11.67
N SER A 72 31.40 -12.40 12.22
CA SER A 72 30.82 -11.13 12.69
C SER A 72 31.71 -10.46 13.74
N LYS A 73 32.20 -11.23 14.72
CA LYS A 73 33.10 -10.70 15.75
C LYS A 73 34.38 -10.10 15.18
N ASN A 74 35.00 -10.78 14.21
CA ASN A 74 36.20 -10.29 13.54
C ASN A 74 35.92 -8.99 12.76
N PHE A 75 34.77 -8.91 12.09
CA PHE A 75 34.34 -7.67 11.41
C PHE A 75 34.07 -6.55 12.42
N ASP A 76 33.37 -6.83 13.52
CA ASP A 76 33.05 -5.83 14.56
C ASP A 76 34.31 -5.25 15.21
N GLU A 77 35.31 -6.07 15.51
CA GLU A 77 36.60 -5.62 16.06
C GLU A 77 37.26 -4.57 15.15
N GLU A 78 37.35 -4.86 13.85
CA GLU A 78 37.98 -3.95 12.88
C GLU A 78 37.13 -2.72 12.57
N ILE A 79 35.81 -2.90 12.42
CA ILE A 79 34.87 -1.80 12.17
C ILE A 79 34.87 -0.81 13.33
N ASN A 80 34.83 -1.29 14.57
CA ASN A 80 34.86 -0.43 15.75
C ASN A 80 36.21 0.29 15.87
N PHE A 81 37.32 -0.38 15.54
CA PHE A 81 38.63 0.26 15.51
C PHE A 81 38.67 1.42 14.50
N VAL A 82 38.26 1.19 13.25
CA VAL A 82 38.29 2.25 12.22
C VAL A 82 37.36 3.40 12.59
N LYS A 83 36.18 3.12 13.15
CA LYS A 83 35.25 4.16 13.61
C LYS A 83 35.80 4.98 14.78
N LEU A 84 36.50 4.35 15.73
CA LEU A 84 37.00 5.02 16.93
C LEU A 84 38.30 5.80 16.69
N PHE A 85 39.20 5.26 15.88
CA PHE A 85 40.56 5.77 15.72
C PHE A 85 40.83 6.41 14.35
N LEU A 86 40.06 6.08 13.32
CA LEU A 86 40.25 6.57 11.95
C LEU A 86 38.94 7.13 11.32
N PRO A 87 38.11 7.91 12.04
CA PRO A 87 36.78 8.31 11.57
C PRO A 87 36.79 9.18 10.30
N LYS A 88 37.90 9.89 10.02
CA LYS A 88 38.07 10.76 8.85
C LYS A 88 38.53 10.00 7.60
N PHE A 89 39.00 8.76 7.73
CA PHE A 89 39.56 7.97 6.63
C PHE A 89 38.58 6.88 6.17
N LYS A 90 37.51 7.30 5.49
CA LYS A 90 36.47 6.39 4.97
C LYS A 90 37.01 5.37 3.95
N SER A 91 38.10 5.68 3.26
CA SER A 91 38.76 4.76 2.31
C SER A 91 39.33 3.54 3.02
N THR A 92 39.96 3.72 4.20
CA THR A 92 40.54 2.62 4.98
C THR A 92 39.45 1.63 5.39
N PHE A 93 38.30 2.16 5.80
CA PHE A 93 37.13 1.34 6.13
C PHE A 93 36.71 0.45 4.97
N GLN A 94 36.52 1.04 3.78
CA GLN A 94 36.06 0.29 2.61
C GLN A 94 37.08 -0.75 2.13
N MET A 95 38.37 -0.39 2.12
CA MET A 95 39.44 -1.30 1.72
C MET A 95 39.55 -2.50 2.68
N LEU A 96 39.46 -2.24 3.99
CA LEU A 96 39.52 -3.29 5.00
C LEU A 96 38.33 -4.25 4.91
N ILE A 97 37.11 -3.73 4.77
CA ILE A 97 35.90 -4.56 4.57
C ILE A 97 36.04 -5.44 3.33
N ASN A 98 36.45 -4.88 2.20
CA ASN A 98 36.64 -5.65 0.97
C ASN A 98 37.67 -6.78 1.16
N LYS A 99 38.78 -6.51 1.86
CA LYS A 99 39.80 -7.51 2.16
C LYS A 99 39.32 -8.59 3.13
N LEU A 100 38.58 -8.23 4.17
CA LEU A 100 37.97 -9.20 5.07
C LEU A 100 36.94 -10.07 4.34
N GLU A 101 36.14 -9.50 3.43
CA GLU A 101 35.22 -10.27 2.58
C GLU A 101 35.98 -11.23 1.64
N GLU A 102 37.08 -10.81 1.01
CA GLU A 102 37.93 -11.69 0.20
C GLU A 102 38.52 -12.86 1.01
N ILE A 103 38.93 -12.61 2.26
CA ILE A 103 39.54 -13.62 3.12
C ILE A 103 38.48 -14.59 3.65
N PHE A 104 37.44 -14.09 4.32
CA PHE A 104 36.49 -14.92 5.04
C PHE A 104 35.36 -15.47 4.16
N LEU A 105 35.03 -14.77 3.07
CA LEU A 105 33.83 -15.05 2.25
C LEU A 105 34.16 -15.28 0.76
N PRO A 106 35.05 -16.25 0.43
CA PRO A 106 35.19 -16.72 -0.93
C PRO A 106 33.86 -17.32 -1.42
N ASP A 107 33.65 -17.35 -2.74
CA ASP A 107 32.33 -17.66 -3.32
C ASP A 107 31.77 -19.03 -2.90
N HIS A 108 32.63 -20.03 -2.69
CA HIS A 108 32.23 -21.33 -2.14
C HIS A 108 31.58 -21.22 -0.75
N ASN A 109 32.16 -20.43 0.16
CA ASN A 109 31.63 -20.24 1.51
C ASN A 109 30.32 -19.46 1.47
N VAL A 110 30.21 -18.48 0.57
CA VAL A 110 28.97 -17.72 0.38
C VAL A 110 27.84 -18.65 -0.07
N ASN A 111 28.09 -19.58 -0.99
CA ASN A 111 27.08 -20.55 -1.43
C ASN A 111 26.68 -21.53 -0.32
N LEU A 112 27.65 -22.05 0.44
CA LEU A 112 27.35 -22.91 1.60
C LEU A 112 26.51 -22.17 2.66
N ILE A 113 26.83 -20.89 2.89
CA ILE A 113 26.07 -20.03 3.79
C ILE A 113 24.65 -19.83 3.25
N LYS A 114 24.51 -19.61 1.95
CA LYS A 114 23.23 -19.43 1.27
C LYS A 114 22.30 -20.63 1.43
N ASP A 115 22.76 -21.85 1.16
CA ASP A 115 21.94 -23.07 1.23
C ASP A 115 21.40 -23.31 2.65
N LYS A 116 22.24 -23.11 3.65
CA LYS A 116 21.85 -23.26 5.06
C LYS A 116 21.00 -22.07 5.56
N MET A 117 21.22 -20.84 5.07
CA MET A 117 20.33 -19.69 5.34
C MET A 117 18.92 -19.94 4.76
N GLU A 118 18.82 -20.55 3.58
CA GLU A 118 17.54 -20.90 2.98
C GLU A 118 16.74 -21.89 3.84
N THR A 119 17.44 -22.81 4.52
CA THR A 119 16.81 -23.76 5.46
C THR A 119 16.27 -23.03 6.69
N ILE A 120 17.02 -22.08 7.26
CA ILE A 120 16.61 -21.28 8.42
C ILE A 120 15.42 -20.37 8.08
N VAL A 121 15.48 -19.69 6.92
CA VAL A 121 14.39 -18.82 6.45
C VAL A 121 13.12 -19.64 6.21
N SER A 122 13.24 -20.84 5.62
CA SER A 122 12.11 -21.73 5.38
C SER A 122 11.52 -22.35 6.65
N ALA A 123 12.30 -22.45 7.73
CA ALA A 123 11.81 -22.90 9.04
C ALA A 123 11.00 -21.81 9.78
N GLU A 124 11.06 -20.56 9.32
CA GLU A 124 10.37 -19.40 9.88
C GLU A 124 10.59 -19.19 11.40
N ASN A 125 11.73 -19.65 11.94
CA ASN A 125 12.06 -19.45 13.33
C ASN A 125 12.51 -17.99 13.56
N SER A 126 11.65 -17.17 14.18
CA SER A 126 11.90 -15.74 14.38
C SER A 126 13.16 -15.46 15.19
N GLN A 127 13.53 -16.33 16.14
CA GLN A 127 14.73 -16.13 16.97
C GLN A 127 16.00 -16.37 16.16
N GLU A 128 16.04 -17.45 15.38
CA GLU A 128 17.19 -17.78 14.53
C GLU A 128 17.36 -16.78 13.40
N ILE A 129 16.26 -16.36 12.76
CA ILE A 129 16.27 -15.31 11.75
C ILE A 129 16.79 -14.01 12.34
N ARG A 130 16.32 -13.61 13.52
CA ARG A 130 16.81 -12.40 14.19
C ARG A 130 18.31 -12.48 14.49
N HIS A 131 18.77 -13.62 15.01
CA HIS A 131 20.19 -13.81 15.28
C HIS A 131 21.01 -13.75 13.99
N LEU A 132 20.54 -14.40 12.92
CA LEU A 132 21.17 -14.35 11.60
C LEU A 132 21.27 -12.91 11.08
N CYS A 133 20.20 -12.12 11.24
CA CYS A 133 20.17 -10.71 10.87
C CYS A 133 21.20 -9.88 11.64
N GLU A 134 21.35 -10.12 12.95
CA GLU A 134 22.32 -9.43 13.81
C GLU A 134 23.76 -9.75 13.39
N LEU A 135 24.07 -11.02 13.11
CA LEU A 135 25.39 -11.48 12.67
C LEU A 135 25.80 -10.94 11.30
N VAL A 136 24.84 -10.84 10.39
CA VAL A 136 25.10 -10.46 9.00
C VAL A 136 25.10 -8.94 8.81
N ARG A 137 24.65 -8.17 9.80
CA ARG A 137 24.48 -6.71 9.74
C ARG A 137 25.73 -5.96 9.26
N GLN A 138 26.91 -6.41 9.67
CA GLN A 138 28.20 -5.77 9.36
C GLN A 138 28.94 -6.40 8.17
N ILE A 139 28.32 -7.38 7.50
CA ILE A 139 28.92 -8.14 6.40
C ILE A 139 28.11 -7.84 5.12
N PRO A 140 28.47 -6.80 4.34
CA PRO A 140 27.68 -6.36 3.19
C PRO A 140 27.40 -7.42 2.14
N LYS A 141 28.34 -8.32 1.85
CA LYS A 141 28.17 -9.42 0.88
C LYS A 141 27.08 -10.40 1.32
N ILE A 142 27.15 -10.92 2.55
CA ILE A 142 26.14 -11.87 3.07
C ILE A 142 24.80 -11.17 3.33
N LYS A 143 24.81 -9.90 3.75
CA LYS A 143 23.57 -9.12 3.93
C LYS A 143 22.79 -9.02 2.63
N ARG A 144 23.48 -8.82 1.51
CA ARG A 144 22.84 -8.78 0.17
C ARG A 144 22.22 -10.12 -0.19
N GLU A 145 22.94 -11.23 0.00
CA GLU A 145 22.42 -12.58 -0.26
C GLU A 145 21.21 -12.92 0.61
N LEU A 146 21.29 -12.64 1.93
CA LEU A 146 20.17 -12.85 2.85
C LEU A 146 18.94 -12.03 2.45
N THR A 147 19.13 -10.75 2.08
CA THR A 147 18.04 -9.88 1.62
C THR A 147 17.35 -10.47 0.39
N GLN A 148 18.12 -11.00 -0.58
CA GLN A 148 17.58 -11.64 -1.78
C GLN A 148 16.86 -12.96 -1.49
N LEU A 149 17.39 -13.77 -0.57
CA LEU A 149 16.74 -15.00 -0.13
C LEU A 149 15.39 -14.72 0.53
N ILE A 150 15.33 -13.73 1.42
CA ILE A 150 14.08 -13.33 2.08
C ILE A 150 13.08 -12.81 1.04
N GLU A 151 13.51 -11.94 0.12
CA GLU A 151 12.65 -11.44 -0.98
C GLU A 151 12.06 -12.60 -1.80
N ASN A 152 12.90 -13.57 -2.19
CA ASN A 152 12.47 -14.74 -2.96
C ASN A 152 11.54 -15.65 -2.15
N HIS A 153 11.85 -15.89 -0.88
CA HIS A 153 11.00 -16.73 -0.01
C HIS A 153 9.61 -16.12 0.16
N ILE A 154 9.52 -14.82 0.45
CA ILE A 154 8.24 -14.11 0.59
C ILE A 154 7.47 -14.14 -0.73
N TYR A 155 8.14 -13.90 -1.87
CA TYR A 155 7.52 -13.96 -3.18
C TYR A 155 6.94 -15.35 -3.48
N GLN A 156 7.73 -16.41 -3.28
CA GLN A 156 7.30 -17.80 -3.51
C GLN A 156 6.16 -18.20 -2.56
N PHE A 157 6.25 -17.83 -1.29
CA PHE A 157 5.18 -18.06 -0.32
C PHE A 157 3.89 -17.35 -0.74
N GLY A 158 3.99 -16.09 -1.18
CA GLY A 158 2.87 -15.28 -1.64
C GLY A 158 2.15 -15.87 -2.84
N ILE A 159 2.89 -16.18 -3.92
CA ILE A 159 2.29 -16.78 -5.13
C ILE A 159 1.66 -18.14 -4.84
N ASN A 160 2.32 -19.01 -4.06
CA ASN A 160 1.81 -20.35 -3.74
C ASN A 160 0.55 -20.28 -2.87
N THR A 161 0.46 -19.28 -1.99
CA THR A 161 -0.71 -19.08 -1.13
C THR A 161 -1.90 -18.56 -1.94
N ILE A 162 -1.67 -17.59 -2.84
CA ILE A 162 -2.71 -17.06 -3.74
C ILE A 162 -3.17 -18.14 -4.73
N GLU A 163 -2.27 -18.98 -5.23
CA GLU A 163 -2.59 -20.06 -6.16
C GLU A 163 -3.62 -21.02 -5.56
N LYS A 164 -3.47 -21.41 -4.29
CA LYS A 164 -4.39 -22.30 -3.57
C LYS A 164 -5.82 -21.78 -3.48
N ILE A 165 -6.00 -20.45 -3.42
CA ILE A 165 -7.31 -19.81 -3.31
C ILE A 165 -7.80 -19.21 -4.63
N SER A 166 -7.05 -19.36 -5.72
CA SER A 166 -7.24 -18.58 -6.95
C SER A 166 -8.61 -18.77 -7.62
N GLU A 167 -9.23 -19.94 -7.48
CA GLU A 167 -10.55 -20.24 -8.07
C GLU A 167 -11.69 -19.49 -7.40
N THR A 168 -11.65 -19.34 -6.07
CA THR A 168 -12.66 -18.64 -5.29
C THR A 168 -12.36 -17.14 -5.21
N ALA A 169 -11.09 -16.79 -5.00
CA ALA A 169 -10.64 -15.42 -4.80
C ALA A 169 -10.86 -14.50 -6.02
N ILE A 170 -10.97 -15.05 -7.24
CA ILE A 170 -11.24 -14.25 -8.44
C ILE A 170 -12.56 -13.45 -8.36
N ASN A 171 -13.53 -13.97 -7.60
CA ASN A 171 -14.84 -13.37 -7.41
C ASN A 171 -15.13 -12.94 -5.97
N ASP A 172 -14.25 -13.29 -5.02
CA ASP A 172 -14.33 -12.96 -3.60
C ASP A 172 -13.23 -11.97 -3.18
N PRO A 173 -13.53 -10.66 -3.16
CA PRO A 173 -12.60 -9.63 -2.71
C PRO A 173 -12.15 -9.78 -1.26
N ASN A 174 -13.01 -10.29 -0.37
CA ASN A 174 -12.69 -10.42 1.05
C ASN A 174 -11.62 -11.48 1.25
N LEU A 175 -11.84 -12.67 0.69
CA LEU A 175 -10.86 -13.75 0.74
C LEU A 175 -9.51 -13.31 0.16
N TYR A 176 -9.52 -12.64 -0.99
CA TYR A 176 -8.30 -12.20 -1.66
C TYR A 176 -7.49 -11.18 -0.83
N ILE A 177 -8.13 -10.11 -0.37
CA ILE A 177 -7.45 -9.00 0.33
C ILE A 177 -7.02 -9.41 1.74
N GLU A 178 -7.84 -10.15 2.49
CA GLU A 178 -7.43 -10.64 3.81
C GLU A 178 -6.25 -11.62 3.70
N THR A 179 -6.22 -12.51 2.69
CA THR A 179 -5.08 -13.41 2.49
C THR A 179 -3.78 -12.65 2.21
N ILE A 180 -3.82 -11.61 1.37
CA ILE A 180 -2.64 -10.75 1.12
C ILE A 180 -2.19 -10.07 2.41
N PHE A 181 -3.15 -9.57 3.19
CA PHE A 181 -2.85 -8.91 4.46
C PHE A 181 -2.24 -9.87 5.48
N ASP A 182 -2.76 -11.10 5.59
CA ASP A 182 -2.23 -12.12 6.50
C ASP A 182 -0.78 -12.50 6.16
N ILE A 183 -0.46 -12.60 4.86
CA ILE A 183 0.91 -12.80 4.37
C ILE A 183 1.81 -11.65 4.82
N TYR A 184 1.37 -10.40 4.58
CA TYR A 184 2.11 -9.21 4.98
C TYR A 184 2.34 -9.18 6.49
N GLU A 185 1.29 -9.35 7.30
CA GLU A 185 1.37 -9.28 8.75
C GLU A 185 2.30 -10.37 9.33
N ARG A 186 2.26 -11.58 8.77
CA ARG A 186 3.17 -12.67 9.14
C ARG A 186 4.62 -12.25 8.95
N PHE A 187 4.98 -11.75 7.77
CA PHE A 187 6.38 -11.41 7.48
C PHE A 187 6.86 -10.13 8.15
N VAL A 188 5.98 -9.15 8.36
CA VAL A 188 6.27 -7.99 9.23
C VAL A 188 6.63 -8.46 10.64
N LYS A 189 5.82 -9.35 11.24
CA LYS A 189 6.11 -9.90 12.58
C LYS A 189 7.43 -10.68 12.63
N LEU A 190 7.78 -11.39 11.56
CA LEU A 190 9.01 -12.18 11.48
C LEU A 190 10.28 -11.33 11.29
N PHE A 191 10.24 -10.25 10.49
CA PHE A 191 11.44 -9.56 10.00
C PHE A 191 11.63 -8.10 10.50
N CYS A 192 10.73 -7.60 11.36
CA CYS A 192 10.66 -6.18 11.79
C CYS A 192 11.88 -5.58 12.53
N THR A 193 13.02 -6.28 12.63
CA THR A 193 14.17 -5.80 13.39
C THR A 193 15.18 -4.99 12.56
N GLU A 194 15.15 -5.05 11.22
CA GLU A 194 16.18 -4.42 10.37
C GLU A 194 15.57 -3.75 9.10
N PRO A 195 15.85 -2.44 8.85
CA PRO A 195 15.26 -1.70 7.72
C PRO A 195 15.51 -2.30 6.33
N SER A 196 16.63 -3.00 6.13
CA SER A 196 16.95 -3.64 4.85
C SER A 196 15.96 -4.74 4.47
N PHE A 197 15.31 -5.38 5.45
CA PHE A 197 14.34 -6.45 5.18
C PHE A 197 12.95 -5.92 4.88
N ASN A 198 12.59 -4.73 5.39
CA ASN A 198 11.38 -4.04 4.94
C ASN A 198 11.45 -3.77 3.43
N ILE A 199 12.63 -3.43 2.90
CA ILE A 199 12.84 -3.27 1.45
C ILE A 199 12.63 -4.59 0.70
N ALA A 200 13.09 -5.72 1.25
CA ALA A 200 12.87 -7.04 0.65
C ALA A 200 11.39 -7.44 0.66
N LEU A 201 10.71 -7.21 1.79
CA LEU A 201 9.27 -7.41 1.93
C LEU A 201 8.49 -6.56 0.92
N ASP A 202 8.79 -5.26 0.84
CA ASP A 202 8.13 -4.34 -0.08
C ASP A 202 8.29 -4.78 -1.54
N LYS A 203 9.50 -5.17 -1.94
CA LYS A 203 9.77 -5.69 -3.29
C LYS A 203 9.00 -6.98 -3.58
N ALA A 204 8.98 -7.91 -2.63
CA ALA A 204 8.27 -9.17 -2.79
C ALA A 204 6.76 -8.93 -2.90
N CYS A 205 6.19 -8.11 -2.02
CA CYS A 205 4.78 -7.71 -2.04
C CYS A 205 4.40 -7.03 -3.36
N CYS A 206 5.17 -6.05 -3.83
CA CYS A 206 4.94 -5.45 -5.16
C CYS A 206 4.93 -6.53 -6.26
N LYS A 207 5.87 -7.47 -6.25
CA LYS A 207 5.94 -8.50 -7.30
C LYS A 207 4.74 -9.45 -7.30
N PHE A 208 4.38 -10.05 -6.16
CA PHE A 208 3.33 -11.07 -6.14
C PHE A 208 1.91 -10.48 -6.16
N ILE A 209 1.70 -9.26 -5.64
CA ILE A 209 0.36 -8.63 -5.65
C ILE A 209 -0.04 -8.25 -7.09
N ASN A 210 0.91 -7.77 -7.89
CA ASN A 210 0.66 -7.37 -9.27
C ASN A 210 0.74 -8.55 -10.27
N ASN A 211 1.47 -9.63 -9.93
CA ASN A 211 1.57 -10.85 -10.74
C ASN A 211 1.37 -12.12 -9.90
N ASN A 212 0.17 -12.71 -10.00
CA ASN A 212 -0.20 -13.96 -9.35
C ASN A 212 -1.25 -14.76 -10.15
N ALA A 213 -1.58 -15.95 -9.65
CA ALA A 213 -2.57 -16.84 -10.27
C ALA A 213 -3.96 -16.19 -10.50
N VAL A 214 -4.39 -15.23 -9.68
CA VAL A 214 -5.69 -14.54 -9.84
C VAL A 214 -5.63 -13.55 -11.01
N THR A 215 -4.56 -12.77 -11.12
CA THR A 215 -4.34 -11.85 -12.25
C THR A 215 -4.16 -12.62 -13.57
N GLU A 216 -3.45 -13.75 -13.54
CA GLU A 216 -3.25 -14.62 -14.71
C GLU A 216 -4.57 -15.23 -15.18
N LYS A 217 -5.36 -15.83 -14.27
CA LYS A 217 -6.67 -16.42 -14.61
C LYS A 217 -7.67 -15.38 -15.10
N SER A 218 -7.61 -14.14 -14.60
CA SER A 218 -8.45 -13.05 -15.08
C SER A 218 -8.01 -12.51 -16.45
N GLY A 219 -6.81 -12.86 -16.92
CA GLY A 219 -6.23 -12.33 -18.15
C GLY A 219 -5.81 -10.86 -18.06
N THR A 220 -5.75 -10.28 -16.86
CA THR A 220 -5.37 -8.86 -16.65
C THR A 220 -4.57 -8.68 -15.35
N THR A 221 -3.53 -7.85 -15.41
CA THR A 221 -2.75 -7.42 -14.23
C THR A 221 -3.56 -6.50 -13.30
N THR A 222 -4.64 -5.92 -13.82
CA THR A 222 -5.47 -4.95 -13.09
C THR A 222 -6.44 -5.57 -12.10
N LYS A 223 -6.53 -6.91 -12.02
CA LYS A 223 -7.53 -7.60 -11.20
C LYS A 223 -7.36 -7.31 -9.71
N SER A 224 -6.12 -7.19 -9.24
CA SER A 224 -5.81 -6.86 -7.84
C SER A 224 -6.38 -5.49 -7.45
N ALA A 225 -6.25 -4.48 -8.33
CA ALA A 225 -6.81 -3.15 -8.13
C ALA A 225 -8.35 -3.16 -8.10
N GLU A 226 -9.00 -3.94 -8.99
CA GLU A 226 -10.45 -4.12 -9.00
C GLU A 226 -10.95 -4.76 -7.69
N LEU A 227 -10.31 -5.86 -7.26
CA LEU A 227 -10.69 -6.58 -6.05
C LEU A 227 -10.50 -5.70 -4.81
N LEU A 228 -9.41 -4.94 -4.73
CA LEU A 228 -9.21 -3.99 -3.63
C LEU A 228 -10.31 -2.91 -3.58
N ALA A 229 -10.72 -2.37 -4.73
CA ALA A 229 -11.81 -1.39 -4.80
C ALA A 229 -13.16 -2.00 -4.37
N ARG A 230 -13.43 -3.25 -4.77
CA ARG A 230 -14.64 -3.99 -4.35
C ARG A 230 -14.64 -4.36 -2.88
N TYR A 231 -13.49 -4.73 -2.31
CA TYR A 231 -13.32 -4.96 -0.88
C TYR A 231 -13.64 -3.70 -0.07
N CYS A 232 -13.08 -2.56 -0.48
CA CYS A 232 -13.38 -1.26 0.13
C CYS A 232 -14.87 -0.90 0.06
N ASP A 233 -15.50 -1.14 -1.10
CA ASP A 233 -16.95 -0.91 -1.27
C ASP A 233 -17.81 -1.77 -0.37
N ALA A 234 -17.45 -3.05 -0.17
CA ALA A 234 -18.16 -3.91 0.75
C ALA A 234 -18.13 -3.32 2.16
N LEU A 235 -16.96 -2.90 2.65
CA LEU A 235 -16.83 -2.30 3.98
C LEU A 235 -17.63 -1.00 4.16
N LEU A 236 -17.76 -0.20 3.11
CA LEU A 236 -18.44 1.11 3.17
C LEU A 236 -19.96 1.03 2.96
N LYS A 237 -20.54 -0.14 2.70
CA LYS A 237 -22.00 -0.30 2.48
C LYS A 237 -22.80 -0.47 3.78
N LYS A 238 -23.99 0.12 3.84
CA LYS A 238 -24.95 0.02 4.97
C LYS A 238 -25.23 -1.41 5.42
N ALA A 239 -25.31 -2.36 4.47
CA ALA A 239 -25.62 -3.77 4.74
C ALA A 239 -24.59 -4.47 5.64
N ASN A 240 -23.35 -3.94 5.69
CA ASN A 240 -22.28 -4.50 6.51
C ASN A 240 -22.11 -3.78 7.86
N LYS A 241 -23.06 -2.92 8.23
CA LYS A 241 -23.09 -2.28 9.56
C LYS A 241 -23.66 -3.25 10.59
N THR A 242 -22.87 -4.24 11.02
CA THR A 242 -23.06 -4.82 12.36
C THR A 242 -22.68 -3.75 13.38
N MET A 243 -23.55 -3.52 14.38
CA MET A 243 -23.41 -2.44 15.38
C MET A 243 -22.14 -2.52 16.26
N GLU A 244 -21.28 -3.53 16.06
CA GLU A 244 -20.17 -3.88 16.95
C GLU A 244 -18.77 -3.60 16.38
N ASP A 245 -18.63 -3.28 15.09
CA ASP A 245 -17.32 -3.07 14.46
C ASP A 245 -16.78 -1.67 14.75
N LYS A 246 -16.24 -1.46 15.96
CA LYS A 246 -15.56 -0.22 16.38
C LYS A 246 -14.22 0.03 15.67
N ASN A 247 -13.86 -0.78 14.67
CA ASN A 247 -12.49 -0.86 14.17
C ASN A 247 -12.33 -0.53 12.67
N PHE A 248 -13.16 0.38 12.15
CA PHE A 248 -13.07 0.82 10.76
C PHE A 248 -11.73 1.46 10.41
N GLU A 249 -11.07 2.11 11.37
CA GLU A 249 -9.76 2.72 11.14
C GLU A 249 -8.67 1.69 10.85
N GLU A 250 -8.61 0.59 11.62
CA GLU A 250 -7.67 -0.49 11.31
C GLU A 250 -8.01 -1.14 9.96
N LYS A 251 -9.30 -1.37 9.66
CA LYS A 251 -9.71 -1.89 8.34
C LYS A 251 -9.26 -0.97 7.20
N PHE A 252 -9.39 0.36 7.35
CA PHE A 252 -8.87 1.29 6.35
C PHE A 252 -7.35 1.27 6.26
N ASN A 253 -6.65 1.13 7.38
CA ASN A 253 -5.19 0.97 7.37
C ASN A 253 -4.78 -0.31 6.61
N LYS A 254 -5.51 -1.42 6.77
CA LYS A 254 -5.29 -2.64 5.96
C LYS A 254 -5.41 -2.38 4.47
N ILE A 255 -6.48 -1.68 4.05
CA ILE A 255 -6.68 -1.30 2.64
C ILE A 255 -5.50 -0.48 2.14
N MET A 256 -5.02 0.48 2.93
CA MET A 256 -3.92 1.35 2.54
C MET A 256 -2.58 0.62 2.45
N ILE A 257 -2.34 -0.39 3.29
CA ILE A 257 -1.16 -1.25 3.19
C ILE A 257 -1.16 -1.97 1.83
N VAL A 258 -2.26 -2.65 1.47
CA VAL A 258 -2.33 -3.36 0.19
C VAL A 258 -2.29 -2.38 -0.98
N PHE A 259 -2.95 -1.23 -0.87
CA PHE A 259 -2.94 -0.17 -1.88
C PHE A 259 -1.54 0.36 -2.18
N THR A 260 -0.64 0.39 -1.18
CA THR A 260 0.74 0.86 -1.35
C THR A 260 1.51 -0.02 -2.34
N TYR A 261 1.17 -1.30 -2.43
CA TYR A 261 1.81 -2.28 -3.32
C TYR A 261 1.14 -2.42 -4.70
N ILE A 262 0.01 -1.74 -4.95
CA ILE A 262 -0.61 -1.70 -6.28
C ILE A 262 0.19 -0.76 -7.19
N GLU A 263 0.64 -1.27 -8.34
CA GLU A 263 1.38 -0.48 -9.34
C GLU A 263 0.43 0.44 -10.13
N ASP A 264 -0.65 -0.12 -10.67
CA ASP A 264 -1.64 0.61 -11.50
C ASP A 264 -2.67 1.37 -10.66
N LYS A 265 -2.22 2.43 -9.96
CA LYS A 265 -3.07 3.24 -9.08
C LYS A 265 -4.19 3.98 -9.83
N ASP A 266 -3.96 4.39 -11.07
CA ASP A 266 -4.99 4.99 -11.93
C ASP A 266 -6.12 4.01 -12.27
N VAL A 267 -5.81 2.72 -12.38
CA VAL A 267 -6.82 1.68 -12.59
C VAL A 267 -7.66 1.50 -11.33
N TYR A 268 -7.03 1.49 -10.15
CA TYR A 268 -7.77 1.53 -8.88
C TYR A 268 -8.67 2.77 -8.80
N GLU A 269 -8.16 3.96 -9.13
CA GLU A 269 -8.94 5.21 -9.15
C GLU A 269 -10.22 5.07 -9.97
N ARG A 270 -10.12 4.48 -11.18
CA ARG A 270 -11.27 4.28 -12.07
C ARG A 270 -12.30 3.31 -11.50
N PHE A 271 -11.86 2.18 -10.95
CA PHE A 271 -12.77 1.23 -10.31
C PHE A 271 -13.43 1.81 -9.06
N TYR A 272 -12.63 2.39 -8.17
CA TYR A 272 -13.09 3.02 -6.94
C TYR A 272 -14.08 4.15 -7.24
N GLY A 273 -13.75 5.07 -8.17
CA GLY A 273 -14.61 6.17 -8.57
C GLY A 273 -15.97 5.72 -9.13
N LYS A 274 -15.97 4.67 -9.97
CA LYS A 274 -17.21 4.09 -10.51
C LYS A 274 -18.07 3.45 -9.43
N ILE A 275 -17.45 2.85 -8.41
CA ILE A 275 -18.17 2.17 -7.33
C ILE A 275 -18.67 3.19 -6.29
N LEU A 276 -17.83 4.16 -5.92
CA LEU A 276 -18.19 5.31 -5.08
C LEU A 276 -19.38 6.07 -5.66
N SER A 277 -19.36 6.42 -6.95
CA SER A 277 -20.47 7.14 -7.57
C SER A 277 -21.80 6.40 -7.44
N ARG A 278 -21.79 5.07 -7.62
CA ARG A 278 -22.98 4.22 -7.42
C ARG A 278 -23.44 4.18 -5.98
N ARG A 279 -22.53 4.12 -5.00
CA ARG A 279 -22.93 4.17 -3.58
C ARG A 279 -23.56 5.51 -3.22
N LEU A 280 -22.95 6.62 -3.65
CA LEU A 280 -23.43 7.96 -3.34
C LEU A 280 -24.82 8.24 -3.92
N VAL A 281 -25.01 7.99 -5.23
CA VAL A 281 -26.31 8.20 -5.90
C VAL A 281 -27.42 7.34 -5.30
N ASN A 282 -27.10 6.07 -4.98
CA ASN A 282 -28.08 5.16 -4.40
C ASN A 282 -28.20 5.26 -2.86
N GLN A 283 -27.45 6.18 -2.24
CA GLN A 283 -27.40 6.36 -0.79
C GLN A 283 -27.11 5.05 -0.03
N LEU A 284 -26.19 4.23 -0.55
CA LEU A 284 -25.82 2.93 0.01
C LEU A 284 -24.68 3.00 1.03
N SER A 285 -24.06 4.18 1.21
CA SER A 285 -22.95 4.40 2.14
C SER A 285 -23.37 4.25 3.60
N ALA A 286 -22.56 3.55 4.39
CA ALA A 286 -22.81 3.31 5.81
C ALA A 286 -22.70 4.57 6.68
N SER A 287 -21.79 5.48 6.31
CA SER A 287 -21.56 6.77 6.95
C SER A 287 -20.84 7.72 5.99
N ASP A 288 -21.28 8.98 5.93
CA ASP A 288 -20.63 10.04 5.15
C ASP A 288 -19.22 10.35 5.69
N ASP A 289 -18.99 10.19 7.00
CA ASP A 289 -17.68 10.39 7.63
C ASP A 289 -16.67 9.32 7.22
N TYR A 290 -17.12 8.08 7.01
CA TYR A 290 -16.26 6.99 6.55
C TYR A 290 -15.84 7.17 5.09
N GLU A 291 -16.73 7.70 4.25
CA GLU A 291 -16.39 8.07 2.88
C GLU A 291 -15.30 9.15 2.87
N LYS A 292 -15.48 10.21 3.68
CA LYS A 292 -14.51 11.29 3.83
C LYS A 292 -13.17 10.80 4.37
N LEU A 293 -13.18 9.91 5.37
CA LEU A 293 -11.97 9.33 5.96
C LEU A 293 -11.18 8.49 4.95
N MET A 294 -11.86 7.61 4.20
CA MET A 294 -11.20 6.80 3.17
C MET A 294 -10.57 7.67 2.08
N ILE A 295 -11.30 8.71 1.62
CA ILE A 295 -10.77 9.68 0.65
C ILE A 295 -9.55 10.44 1.21
N SER A 296 -9.58 10.82 2.50
CA SER A 296 -8.43 11.46 3.16
C SER A 296 -7.20 10.57 3.17
N LYS A 297 -7.34 9.28 3.49
CA LYS A 297 -6.22 8.33 3.45
C LYS A 297 -5.64 8.15 2.04
N LEU A 298 -6.50 8.06 1.02
CA LEU A 298 -6.04 8.03 -0.38
C LEU A 298 -5.27 9.31 -0.76
N LYS A 299 -5.71 10.47 -0.27
CA LYS A 299 -5.07 11.76 -0.51
C LYS A 299 -3.67 11.84 0.13
N GLU A 300 -3.52 11.31 1.34
CA GLU A 300 -2.24 11.25 2.05
C GLU A 300 -1.21 10.36 1.34
N THR A 301 -1.62 9.21 0.81
CA THR A 301 -0.73 8.26 0.12
C THR A 301 -0.43 8.66 -1.32
N CYS A 302 -1.34 9.39 -1.98
CA CYS A 302 -1.18 9.81 -3.38
C CYS A 302 -1.00 11.33 -3.47
N SER A 303 -2.01 12.04 -3.94
CA SER A 303 -1.97 13.48 -4.11
C SER A 303 -3.36 14.09 -4.06
N PHE A 304 -3.43 15.41 -3.88
CA PHE A 304 -4.66 16.18 -3.99
C PHE A 304 -5.36 15.99 -5.35
N GLN A 305 -4.61 15.95 -6.45
CA GLN A 305 -5.18 15.81 -7.79
C GLN A 305 -5.86 14.46 -7.98
N TYR A 306 -5.28 13.40 -7.40
CA TYR A 306 -5.80 12.04 -7.47
C TYR A 306 -7.19 11.90 -6.82
N THR A 307 -7.43 12.55 -5.68
CA THR A 307 -8.72 12.45 -4.98
C THR A 307 -9.72 13.56 -5.33
N SER A 308 -9.31 14.56 -6.12
CA SER A 308 -10.11 15.77 -6.42
C SER A 308 -11.53 15.45 -6.91
N LYS A 309 -11.69 14.45 -7.78
CA LYS A 309 -13.00 14.01 -8.28
C LYS A 309 -13.85 13.38 -7.19
N PHE A 310 -13.26 12.57 -6.31
CA PHE A 310 -13.97 11.91 -5.21
C PHE A 310 -14.47 12.91 -4.19
N GLU A 311 -13.61 13.85 -3.78
CA GLU A 311 -13.97 14.97 -2.91
C GLU A 311 -15.11 15.78 -3.53
N ARG A 312 -15.03 16.05 -4.84
CA ARG A 312 -16.08 16.77 -5.55
C ARG A 312 -17.39 15.99 -5.62
N MET A 313 -17.37 14.68 -5.80
CA MET A 313 -18.58 13.85 -5.78
C MET A 313 -19.28 13.92 -4.40
N VAL A 314 -18.53 13.80 -3.30
CA VAL A 314 -19.10 13.93 -1.95
C VAL A 314 -19.68 15.34 -1.74
N GLN A 315 -18.97 16.39 -2.18
CA GLN A 315 -19.45 17.77 -2.08
C GLN A 315 -20.74 17.99 -2.91
N ASP A 316 -20.81 17.46 -4.12
CA ASP A 316 -21.99 17.60 -4.99
C ASP A 316 -23.23 16.98 -4.33
N ILE A 317 -23.09 15.86 -3.60
CA ILE A 317 -24.20 15.27 -2.83
C ILE A 317 -24.72 16.23 -1.76
N ASP A 318 -23.84 16.83 -0.97
CA ASP A 318 -24.23 17.76 0.10
C ASP A 318 -24.85 19.04 -0.47
N VAL A 319 -24.26 19.60 -1.53
CA VAL A 319 -24.81 20.77 -2.24
C VAL A 319 -26.18 20.44 -2.83
N SER A 320 -26.35 19.24 -3.39
CA SER A 320 -27.63 18.85 -3.98
C SER A 320 -28.74 18.66 -2.94
N LYS A 321 -28.42 18.21 -1.73
CA LYS A 321 -29.41 18.13 -0.63
C LYS A 321 -29.92 19.54 -0.28
N ASN A 322 -29.01 20.49 -0.07
CA ASN A 322 -29.37 21.88 0.23
C ASN A 322 -30.17 22.53 -0.91
N LEU A 323 -29.80 22.27 -2.16
CA LEU A 323 -30.53 22.75 -3.33
C LEU A 323 -31.97 22.21 -3.39
N MET A 324 -32.18 20.96 -2.96
CA MET A 324 -33.52 20.40 -2.87
C MET A 324 -34.34 21.04 -1.75
N ASP A 325 -33.74 21.36 -0.60
CA ASP A 325 -34.43 22.09 0.48
C ASP A 325 -34.88 23.49 0.00
N GLU A 326 -34.00 24.20 -0.74
CA GLU A 326 -34.34 25.48 -1.38
C GLU A 326 -35.50 25.34 -2.39
N TYR A 327 -35.48 24.26 -3.19
CA TYR A 327 -36.55 23.98 -4.15
C TYR A 327 -37.89 23.72 -3.47
N GLN A 328 -37.91 23.02 -2.33
CA GLN A 328 -39.15 22.79 -1.58
C GLN A 328 -39.75 24.11 -1.07
N ILE A 329 -38.91 25.03 -0.56
CA ILE A 329 -39.34 26.38 -0.15
C ILE A 329 -39.89 27.17 -1.35
N TYR A 330 -39.22 27.09 -2.51
CA TYR A 330 -39.69 27.73 -3.74
C TYR A 330 -41.07 27.22 -4.18
N CYS A 331 -41.30 25.90 -4.12
CA CYS A 331 -42.59 25.29 -4.47
C CYS A 331 -43.72 25.78 -3.56
N ILE A 332 -43.46 25.87 -2.25
CA ILE A 332 -44.42 26.40 -1.27
C ILE A 332 -44.75 27.87 -1.58
N ASN A 333 -43.74 28.70 -1.84
CA ASN A 333 -43.92 30.13 -2.10
C ASN A 333 -44.68 30.43 -3.40
N LYS A 334 -44.57 29.56 -4.41
CA LYS A 334 -45.26 29.70 -5.69
C LYS A 334 -46.58 28.93 -5.79
N ASP A 335 -47.01 28.25 -4.72
CA ASP A 335 -48.16 27.33 -4.71
C ASP A 335 -48.11 26.31 -5.87
N LEU A 336 -46.91 25.78 -6.14
CA LEU A 336 -46.69 24.76 -7.17
C LEU A 336 -47.14 23.40 -6.65
N LYS A 337 -48.34 22.97 -7.07
CA LYS A 337 -48.88 21.65 -6.75
C LYS A 337 -48.38 20.62 -7.77
N SER A 338 -47.34 19.88 -7.42
CA SER A 338 -46.88 18.74 -8.21
C SER A 338 -47.77 17.52 -7.94
N ILE A 339 -48.14 16.80 -9.00
CA ILE A 339 -48.89 15.53 -8.91
C ILE A 339 -48.00 14.43 -8.32
N VAL A 340 -46.68 14.54 -8.52
CA VAL A 340 -45.67 13.57 -8.08
C VAL A 340 -44.74 14.18 -7.04
N ASP A 341 -44.34 13.37 -6.06
CA ASP A 341 -43.24 13.73 -5.16
C ASP A 341 -41.93 13.66 -5.95
N PHE A 342 -41.23 14.79 -6.04
CA PHE A 342 -40.07 14.96 -6.90
C PHE A 342 -38.82 15.27 -6.08
N SER A 343 -37.77 14.49 -6.33
CA SER A 343 -36.44 14.72 -5.78
C SER A 343 -35.39 14.61 -6.87
N ALA A 344 -34.48 15.58 -6.93
CA ALA A 344 -33.39 15.61 -7.89
C ALA A 344 -32.03 15.58 -7.19
N MET A 345 -31.08 14.94 -7.85
CA MET A 345 -29.67 14.95 -7.46
C MET A 345 -28.85 15.62 -8.56
N VAL A 346 -28.34 16.83 -8.31
CA VAL A 346 -27.59 17.61 -9.28
C VAL A 346 -26.09 17.35 -9.12
N LEU A 347 -25.47 16.82 -10.18
CA LEU A 347 -24.10 16.33 -10.19
C LEU A 347 -23.25 17.07 -11.23
N SER A 348 -21.97 17.31 -10.93
CA SER A 348 -21.06 17.95 -11.89
C SER A 348 -20.60 16.99 -13.00
N SER A 349 -20.65 17.40 -14.27
CA SER A 349 -20.33 16.52 -15.40
C SER A 349 -18.89 15.97 -15.40
N ASN A 350 -17.94 16.70 -14.80
CA ASN A 350 -16.51 16.41 -14.94
C ASN A 350 -15.97 15.45 -13.87
N SER A 351 -16.68 15.30 -12.76
CA SER A 351 -16.23 14.51 -11.61
C SER A 351 -16.90 13.14 -11.53
N TRP A 352 -18.03 12.97 -12.22
CA TRP A 352 -18.84 11.77 -12.16
C TRP A 352 -18.63 10.90 -13.41
N PRO A 353 -18.48 9.58 -13.27
CA PRO A 353 -18.22 8.66 -14.40
C PRO A 353 -19.53 8.26 -15.10
N PHE A 354 -20.43 9.21 -15.31
CA PHE A 354 -21.73 8.97 -15.92
C PHE A 354 -21.76 9.53 -17.34
N SER A 355 -22.31 8.74 -18.25
CA SER A 355 -22.53 9.16 -19.64
C SER A 355 -24.03 9.19 -19.91
N PRO A 356 -24.55 10.26 -20.56
CA PRO A 356 -25.95 10.30 -20.94
C PRO A 356 -26.25 9.22 -21.97
N LEU A 357 -27.42 8.59 -21.82
CA LEU A 357 -27.98 7.68 -22.80
C LEU A 357 -29.01 8.44 -23.68
N PRO A 358 -29.48 7.85 -24.80
CA PRO A 358 -30.46 8.49 -25.67
C PRO A 358 -31.71 8.95 -24.91
N ASN A 359 -32.29 10.05 -25.37
CA ASN A 359 -33.48 10.64 -24.74
C ASN A 359 -34.67 9.68 -24.82
N VAL A 360 -35.43 9.63 -23.74
CA VAL A 360 -36.72 8.94 -23.67
C VAL A 360 -37.82 9.97 -23.49
N ILE A 361 -39.00 9.68 -24.04
CA ILE A 361 -40.19 10.51 -23.84
C ILE A 361 -40.72 10.23 -22.43
N LEU A 362 -40.70 11.26 -21.58
CA LEU A 362 -41.28 11.18 -20.25
C LEU A 362 -42.81 11.31 -20.32
N PRO A 363 -43.56 10.55 -19.51
CA PRO A 363 -44.95 10.84 -19.17
C PRO A 363 -45.12 12.29 -18.72
N ILE A 364 -46.28 12.88 -19.03
CA ILE A 364 -46.53 14.31 -18.85
C ILE A 364 -46.36 14.73 -17.39
N GLU A 365 -46.78 13.89 -16.45
CA GLU A 365 -46.70 14.15 -15.01
C GLU A 365 -45.25 14.26 -14.51
N LEU A 366 -44.35 13.43 -15.07
CA LEU A 366 -42.93 13.45 -14.73
C LEU A 366 -42.20 14.61 -15.43
N GLN A 367 -42.63 14.95 -16.65
CA GLN A 367 -42.10 16.06 -17.42
C GLN A 367 -42.41 17.40 -16.73
N GLU A 368 -43.65 17.61 -16.29
CA GLU A 368 -44.06 18.82 -15.55
C GLU A 368 -43.26 19.00 -14.26
N ALA A 369 -43.09 17.93 -13.47
CA ALA A 369 -42.30 17.98 -12.24
C ALA A 369 -40.83 18.37 -12.51
N PHE A 370 -40.24 17.82 -13.57
CA PHE A 370 -38.88 18.16 -13.96
C PHE A 370 -38.76 19.58 -14.52
N ASP A 371 -39.72 20.05 -15.31
CA ASP A 371 -39.71 21.40 -15.87
C ASP A 371 -39.81 22.47 -14.77
N ASN A 372 -40.66 22.23 -13.75
CA ASN A 372 -40.71 23.09 -12.56
C ASN A 372 -39.35 23.19 -11.84
N PHE A 373 -38.66 22.07 -11.67
CA PHE A 373 -37.32 22.05 -11.08
C PHE A 373 -36.28 22.74 -11.97
N LYS A 374 -36.36 22.53 -13.28
CA LYS A 374 -35.45 23.14 -14.26
C LYS A 374 -35.59 24.66 -14.30
N ASP A 375 -36.81 25.18 -14.19
CA ASP A 375 -37.06 26.62 -14.13
C ASP A 375 -36.48 27.23 -12.84
N PHE A 376 -36.70 26.57 -11.70
CA PHE A 376 -36.05 26.94 -10.44
C PHE A 376 -34.52 26.96 -10.57
N TYR A 377 -33.94 25.89 -11.11
CA TYR A 377 -32.48 25.76 -11.25
C TYR A 377 -31.89 26.82 -12.17
N THR A 378 -32.54 27.09 -13.31
CA THR A 378 -32.06 28.06 -14.30
C THR A 378 -32.10 29.50 -13.75
N HIS A 379 -33.08 29.80 -12.89
CA HIS A 379 -33.17 31.08 -12.20
C HIS A 379 -32.03 31.27 -11.18
N HIS A 380 -31.68 30.22 -10.44
CA HIS A 380 -30.59 30.26 -9.45
C HIS A 380 -29.19 30.13 -10.07
N HIS A 381 -29.07 29.47 -11.22
CA HIS A 381 -27.79 29.14 -11.85
C HIS A 381 -27.77 29.46 -13.35
N CYS A 382 -27.56 30.75 -13.65
CA CYS A 382 -27.41 31.24 -15.02
C CYS A 382 -26.25 30.56 -15.76
N GLY A 383 -26.49 30.16 -17.02
CA GLY A 383 -25.47 29.60 -17.90
C GLY A 383 -25.17 28.11 -17.73
N ARG A 384 -25.93 27.40 -16.89
CA ARG A 384 -25.82 25.95 -16.72
C ARG A 384 -26.96 25.21 -17.43
N LYS A 385 -26.69 24.00 -17.91
CA LYS A 385 -27.67 23.13 -18.56
C LYS A 385 -27.79 21.83 -17.79
N LEU A 386 -29.02 21.47 -17.43
CA LEU A 386 -29.35 20.17 -16.83
C LEU A 386 -29.53 19.11 -17.91
N ILE A 387 -29.02 17.90 -17.63
CA ILE A 387 -29.21 16.70 -18.43
C ILE A 387 -29.68 15.61 -17.47
N LEU A 388 -30.85 15.03 -17.72
CA LEU A 388 -31.36 13.91 -16.93
C LEU A 388 -30.66 12.61 -17.31
N LEU A 389 -30.34 11.80 -16.29
CA LEU A 389 -29.70 10.50 -16.45
C LEU A 389 -30.67 9.40 -15.99
N TYR A 390 -31.60 9.02 -16.87
CA TYR A 390 -32.69 8.09 -16.57
C TYR A 390 -32.22 6.73 -16.04
N GLN A 391 -31.03 6.26 -16.46
CA GLN A 391 -30.46 4.99 -16.01
C GLN A 391 -30.06 4.96 -14.52
N TYR A 392 -30.01 6.11 -13.86
CA TYR A 392 -29.74 6.23 -12.43
C TYR A 392 -30.95 6.78 -11.65
N SER A 393 -32.06 7.02 -12.35
CA SER A 393 -33.31 7.49 -11.78
C SER A 393 -34.23 6.32 -11.44
N LYS A 394 -34.99 6.48 -10.36
CA LYS A 394 -35.96 5.51 -9.84
C LYS A 394 -37.20 6.25 -9.38
N GLY A 395 -38.32 5.54 -9.35
CA GLY A 395 -39.61 6.07 -8.89
C GLY A 395 -40.43 5.01 -8.16
N GLU A 396 -41.51 5.47 -7.55
CA GLU A 396 -42.47 4.62 -6.86
C GLU A 396 -43.81 4.66 -7.60
N LEU A 397 -44.34 3.48 -7.92
CA LEU A 397 -45.65 3.33 -8.55
C LEU A 397 -46.60 2.61 -7.60
N GLN A 398 -47.81 3.14 -7.47
CA GLN A 398 -48.86 2.47 -6.71
C GLN A 398 -49.75 1.63 -7.63
N ILE A 399 -49.89 0.34 -7.31
CA ILE A 399 -50.81 -0.55 -8.00
C ILE A 399 -52.23 -0.36 -7.46
N CYS A 400 -53.19 -0.13 -8.37
CA CYS A 400 -54.60 0.11 -8.05
C CYS A 400 -55.56 -1.01 -8.46
N PHE A 401 -55.10 -2.06 -9.14
CA PHE A 401 -55.99 -3.15 -9.61
C PHE A 401 -56.21 -4.29 -8.59
N THR A 402 -55.44 -4.31 -7.50
CA THR A 402 -55.57 -5.30 -6.41
C THR A 402 -56.34 -4.72 -5.22
N LYS A 403 -57.00 -5.59 -4.42
CA LYS A 403 -57.67 -5.17 -3.17
C LYS A 403 -56.71 -4.56 -2.15
N GLN A 404 -55.45 -5.02 -2.15
CA GLN A 404 -54.37 -4.44 -1.37
C GLN A 404 -53.61 -3.44 -2.24
N LYS A 405 -53.24 -2.29 -1.66
CA LYS A 405 -52.40 -1.29 -2.32
C LYS A 405 -50.94 -1.70 -2.19
N TYR A 406 -50.30 -2.03 -3.31
CA TYR A 406 -48.85 -2.30 -3.35
C TYR A 406 -48.12 -1.11 -3.96
N THR A 407 -46.94 -0.81 -3.42
CA THR A 407 -46.01 0.18 -3.99
C THR A 407 -44.82 -0.56 -4.60
N LEU A 408 -44.55 -0.29 -5.87
CA LEU A 408 -43.41 -0.83 -6.60
C LEU A 408 -42.31 0.22 -6.66
N GLN A 409 -41.10 -0.13 -6.26
CA GLN A 409 -39.90 0.64 -6.59
C GLN A 409 -39.36 0.16 -7.94
N VAL A 410 -39.32 1.04 -8.91
CA VAL A 410 -38.94 0.73 -10.29
C VAL A 410 -37.94 1.75 -10.81
N SER A 411 -37.11 1.34 -11.77
CA SER A 411 -36.31 2.27 -12.56
C SER A 411 -37.21 3.19 -13.38
N THR A 412 -36.71 4.36 -13.78
CA THR A 412 -37.48 5.27 -14.64
C THR A 412 -37.87 4.63 -15.97
N TYR A 413 -37.03 3.76 -16.55
CA TYR A 413 -37.40 3.03 -17.77
C TYR A 413 -38.58 2.09 -17.57
N GLU A 414 -38.57 1.32 -16.48
CA GLU A 414 -39.69 0.43 -16.13
C GLU A 414 -40.96 1.25 -15.85
N MET A 415 -40.84 2.39 -15.16
CA MET A 415 -41.95 3.29 -14.88
C MET A 415 -42.62 3.79 -16.17
N ILE A 416 -41.81 4.25 -17.15
CA ILE A 416 -42.32 4.72 -18.44
C ILE A 416 -43.09 3.60 -19.15
N VAL A 417 -42.55 2.39 -19.18
CA VAL A 417 -43.21 1.24 -19.83
C VAL A 417 -44.52 0.88 -19.12
N LEU A 418 -44.53 0.85 -17.78
CA LEU A 418 -45.71 0.47 -17.00
C LEU A 418 -46.85 1.47 -17.16
N LEU A 419 -46.55 2.77 -17.22
CA LEU A 419 -47.56 3.82 -17.36
C LEU A 419 -48.30 3.76 -18.71
N LEU A 420 -47.67 3.24 -19.78
CA LEU A 420 -48.34 3.03 -21.08
C LEU A 420 -49.52 2.05 -21.01
N PHE A 421 -49.57 1.18 -20.00
CA PHE A 421 -50.69 0.24 -19.83
C PHE A 421 -51.92 0.87 -19.18
N ASN A 422 -51.79 2.06 -18.58
CA ASN A 422 -52.94 2.77 -18.01
C ASN A 422 -53.87 3.34 -19.09
N GLU A 423 -53.32 3.67 -20.27
CA GLU A 423 -54.10 4.22 -21.39
C GLU A 423 -54.82 3.14 -22.23
N LYS A 424 -54.41 1.87 -22.11
CA LYS A 424 -54.92 0.75 -22.94
C LYS A 424 -55.98 -0.15 -22.26
N LEU A 425 -56.51 0.23 -21.10
CA LEU A 425 -57.67 -0.42 -20.49
C LEU A 425 -58.96 0.30 -20.91
N ASN A 426 -59.30 0.23 -22.20
CA ASN A 426 -60.64 0.50 -22.72
C ASN A 426 -61.10 -0.68 -23.57
#